data_AF-A0A4V3BEP1-F1
#
_entry.id   AF-A0A4V3BEP1-F1
#
_cell.length_a   1.000
_cell.length_b   1.000
_cell.length_c   1.000
_cell.angle_alpha   90.00
_cell.angle_beta   90.00
_cell.angle_gamma   90.00
#
_symmetry.space_group_name_H-M   'P 1'
#
loop_
_entity.id
_entity.type
_entity.pdbx_description
1 polymer ?
#
loop_
_entity_poly.entity_id
_entity_poly.type
_entity_poly.pdbx_seq_one_letter_code
_entity_poly.pdbx_strand_id
1 'polypeptide(L)'
;MISDFHDPFEQVSYCAVRKGMRCPSCRNITDFNCHQRLFLCLACKTISSLDEIFVQSAREYLLIYPERKLTKSSMYLWCNKKIPPAKVSTLLKQHFKLQGRTKGSHYRELNIP
;
A
#
# COMPACT_ATOMS: atom_id res chain seq x y z
N MET A 1 33.56 -6.08 28.60
CA MET A 1 33.58 -6.60 27.22
C MET A 1 32.42 -5.95 26.49
N ILE A 2 32.75 -4.95 25.69
CA ILE A 2 31.82 -4.22 24.80
C ILE A 2 31.66 -5.08 23.55
N SER A 3 30.51 -4.93 22.87
CA SER A 3 30.14 -5.38 21.49
C SER A 3 29.08 -6.50 21.52
N ASP A 4 27.84 -6.38 21.05
CA ASP A 4 27.22 -5.42 20.14
C ASP A 4 25.70 -5.44 20.38
N PHE A 5 25.10 -4.32 20.79
CA PHE A 5 23.68 -4.09 20.55
C PHE A 5 23.57 -3.65 19.09
N HIS A 6 23.50 -4.62 18.18
CA HIS A 6 23.22 -4.32 16.78
C HIS A 6 21.75 -3.89 16.69
N ASP A 7 21.55 -2.57 16.58
CA ASP A 7 20.29 -1.94 16.27
C ASP A 7 19.72 -2.58 14.99
N PRO A 8 18.58 -3.29 15.03
CA PRO A 8 18.03 -3.98 13.89
C PRO A 8 17.20 -3.03 13.03
N PHE A 9 17.59 -1.74 12.93
CA PHE A 9 17.16 -0.87 11.85
C PHE A 9 17.83 -1.29 10.54
N GLU A 10 17.66 -2.56 10.21
CA GLU A 10 18.04 -3.18 8.97
C GLU A 10 17.31 -2.39 7.89
N GLN A 11 18.08 -1.67 7.07
CA GLN A 11 17.56 -0.92 5.94
C GLN A 11 16.94 -1.93 4.99
N VAL A 12 15.65 -2.22 5.19
CA VAL A 12 14.92 -3.16 4.34
C VAL A 12 14.87 -2.54 2.95
N SER A 13 15.77 -3.03 2.10
CA SER A 13 15.85 -2.63 0.71
C SER A 13 14.47 -2.71 0.08
N TYR A 14 14.10 -1.73 -0.74
CA TYR A 14 12.82 -1.70 -1.47
C TYR A 14 12.52 -2.99 -2.24
N CYS A 15 13.58 -3.73 -2.59
CA CYS A 15 13.51 -5.02 -3.26
C CYS A 15 13.21 -6.19 -2.32
N ALA A 16 13.60 -6.12 -1.05
CA ALA A 16 13.41 -7.18 -0.06
C ALA A 16 11.95 -7.29 0.43
N VAL A 17 11.18 -6.20 0.42
CA VAL A 17 9.78 -6.25 0.82
C VAL A 17 8.92 -6.91 -0.28
N ARG A 18 8.23 -7.98 0.10
CA ARG A 18 7.24 -8.65 -0.76
C ARG A 18 6.14 -7.65 -1.14
N LYS A 19 5.91 -7.52 -2.45
CA LYS A 19 4.89 -6.65 -3.04
C LYS A 19 3.61 -7.45 -3.25
N GLY A 20 2.46 -6.83 -3.01
CA GLY A 20 1.16 -7.47 -3.15
C GLY A 20 0.05 -6.73 -2.43
N MET A 21 -1.19 -7.10 -2.74
CA MET A 21 -2.35 -6.62 -1.99
C MET A 21 -2.34 -7.26 -0.60
N ARG A 22 -2.55 -6.44 0.43
CA ARG A 22 -2.59 -6.91 1.81
C ARG A 22 -4.00 -6.83 2.36
N CYS A 23 -4.37 -7.85 3.13
CA CYS A 23 -5.67 -7.85 3.79
C CYS A 23 -5.70 -6.77 4.87
N PRO A 24 -6.74 -5.92 4.93
CA PRO A 24 -6.82 -4.89 5.95
C PRO A 24 -6.97 -5.45 7.37
N SER A 25 -7.48 -6.68 7.51
CA SER A 25 -7.63 -7.33 8.82
C SER A 25 -6.35 -8.04 9.27
N CYS A 26 -5.85 -9.03 8.52
CA CYS A 26 -4.70 -9.83 8.97
C CYS A 26 -3.34 -9.29 8.52
N ARG A 27 -3.30 -8.24 7.69
CA ARG A 27 -2.09 -7.62 7.11
C ARG A 27 -1.19 -8.54 6.30
N ASN A 28 -1.58 -9.80 6.09
CA ASN A 28 -0.87 -10.74 5.24
C ASN A 28 -1.05 -10.41 3.76
N ILE A 29 0.01 -10.65 2.98
CA ILE A 29 -0.07 -10.72 1.52
C ILE A 29 -0.69 -12.08 1.19
N THR A 30 -1.90 -12.05 0.63
CA THR A 30 -2.70 -13.23 0.32
C THR A 30 -3.39 -13.03 -1.02
N ASP A 31 -3.80 -14.15 -1.63
CA ASP A 31 -4.78 -14.10 -2.70
C ASP A 31 -6.16 -13.76 -2.16
N PHE A 32 -6.95 -13.12 -3.02
CA PHE A 32 -8.33 -12.72 -2.74
C PHE A 32 -9.27 -13.32 -3.78
N ASN A 33 -10.37 -13.90 -3.30
CA ASN A 33 -11.49 -14.23 -4.18
C ASN A 33 -12.36 -12.98 -4.35
N CYS A 34 -12.63 -12.60 -5.60
CA CYS A 34 -13.45 -11.45 -5.92
C CYS A 34 -14.85 -11.90 -6.35
N HIS A 35 -15.89 -11.35 -5.71
CA HIS A 35 -17.28 -11.54 -6.09
C HIS A 35 -18.05 -10.23 -5.91
N GLN A 36 -18.70 -9.73 -6.96
CA GLN A 36 -19.52 -8.51 -6.90
C GLN A 36 -18.83 -7.30 -6.23
N ARG A 37 -17.53 -7.09 -6.49
CA ARG A 37 -16.67 -6.01 -5.92
C ARG A 37 -16.27 -6.21 -4.45
N LEU A 38 -16.62 -7.34 -3.85
CA LEU A 38 -16.14 -7.77 -2.54
C LEU A 38 -14.96 -8.72 -2.70
N PHE A 39 -13.98 -8.58 -1.83
CA PHE A 39 -12.74 -9.33 -1.84
C PHE A 39 -12.65 -10.15 -0.55
N LEU A 40 -12.73 -11.47 -0.68
CA LEU A 40 -12.55 -12.41 0.40
C LEU A 40 -11.07 -12.75 0.55
N CYS A 41 -10.50 -12.43 1.71
CA CYS A 41 -9.15 -12.84 2.08
C CYS A 41 -9.10 -14.37 2.27
N LEU A 42 -8.24 -15.06 1.54
CA LEU A 42 -8.13 -16.51 1.67
C LEU A 42 -7.44 -16.95 2.98
N ALA A 43 -6.64 -16.09 3.59
CA ALA A 43 -5.93 -16.35 4.84
C ALA A 43 -6.81 -16.23 6.10
N CYS A 44 -7.57 -15.12 6.25
CA CYS A 44 -8.35 -14.84 7.46
C CYS A 44 -9.86 -14.81 7.23
N LYS A 45 -10.33 -15.07 6.00
CA LYS A 45 -11.75 -15.08 5.60
C LYS A 45 -12.51 -13.77 5.79
N THR A 46 -11.80 -12.68 6.09
CA THR A 46 -12.40 -11.34 6.12
C THR A 46 -12.79 -10.91 4.72
N ILE A 47 -13.99 -10.35 4.60
CA ILE A 47 -14.51 -9.72 3.39
C ILE A 47 -14.21 -8.22 3.49
N SER A 48 -13.62 -7.66 2.44
CA SER A 48 -13.33 -6.24 2.36
C SER A 48 -13.64 -5.70 0.97
N SER A 49 -13.88 -4.40 0.89
CA SER A 49 -13.97 -3.69 -0.39
C SER A 49 -12.56 -3.50 -0.99
N LEU A 50 -12.52 -3.28 -2.31
CA LEU A 50 -11.27 -2.89 -2.97
C LEU A 50 -10.68 -1.60 -2.38
N ASP A 51 -11.56 -0.66 -2.02
CA ASP A 51 -11.20 0.64 -1.47
C ASP A 51 -10.47 0.48 -0.13
N GLU A 52 -10.99 -0.33 0.79
CA GLU A 52 -10.35 -0.63 2.07
C GLU A 52 -8.99 -1.32 1.89
N ILE A 53 -8.92 -2.34 1.03
CA ILE A 53 -7.68 -3.05 0.72
C ILE A 53 -6.64 -2.08 0.16
N PHE A 54 -7.06 -1.20 -0.75
CA PHE A 54 -6.18 -0.24 -1.41
C PHE A 54 -5.67 0.84 -0.44
N VAL A 55 -6.57 1.44 0.34
CA VAL A 55 -6.21 2.47 1.32
C VAL A 55 -5.25 1.90 2.36
N GLN A 56 -5.52 0.70 2.88
CA GLN A 56 -4.60 0.07 3.82
C GLN A 56 -3.24 -0.23 3.18
N SER A 57 -3.22 -0.74 1.96
CA SER A 57 -1.98 -1.03 1.23
C SER A 57 -1.16 0.26 0.98
N ALA A 58 -1.82 1.38 0.71
CA ALA A 58 -1.19 2.68 0.52
C ALA A 58 -0.62 3.27 1.82
N ARG A 59 -1.35 3.13 2.94
CA ARG A 59 -0.85 3.49 4.27
C ARG A 59 0.40 2.73 4.62
N GLU A 60 0.39 1.41 4.40
CA GLU A 60 1.56 0.58 4.67
C GLU A 60 2.75 0.95 3.78
N TYR A 61 2.51 1.27 2.51
CA TYR A 61 3.56 1.78 1.64
C TYR A 61 4.22 3.05 2.22
N LEU A 62 3.41 3.99 2.73
CA LEU A 62 3.91 5.22 3.36
C LEU A 62 4.64 4.96 4.67
N LEU A 63 4.19 3.99 5.47
CA LEU A 63 4.87 3.59 6.71
C LEU A 63 6.24 2.96 6.44
N ILE A 64 6.34 2.12 5.41
CA ILE A 64 7.59 1.45 5.05
C ILE A 64 8.55 2.41 4.32
N TYR A 65 8.01 3.35 3.53
CA TYR A 65 8.80 4.30 2.76
C TYR A 65 8.37 5.75 3.02
N PRO A 66 8.64 6.29 4.23
CA PRO A 66 8.21 7.64 4.60
C PRO A 66 8.81 8.73 3.70
N GLU A 67 10.01 8.49 3.15
CA GLU A 67 10.68 9.43 2.24
C GLU A 67 10.15 9.39 0.80
N ARG A 68 9.40 8.34 0.44
CA ARG A 68 8.92 8.16 -0.94
C ARG A 68 7.52 8.75 -1.12
N LYS A 69 7.35 9.47 -2.22
CA LYS A 69 6.06 10.01 -2.63
C LYS A 69 5.09 8.90 -3.03
N LEU A 70 3.84 9.01 -2.57
CA LEU A 70 2.74 8.16 -3.03
C LEU A 70 2.32 8.62 -4.44
N THR A 71 2.52 7.76 -5.42
CA THR A 71 2.19 8.03 -6.83
C THR A 71 1.39 6.86 -7.41
N LYS A 72 0.74 7.10 -8.55
CA LYS A 72 0.09 6.04 -9.32
C LYS A 72 1.05 4.89 -9.60
N SER A 73 2.27 5.21 -10.05
CA SER A 73 3.28 4.21 -10.42
C SER A 73 3.76 3.41 -9.20
N SER A 74 3.99 4.08 -8.06
CA SER A 74 4.42 3.39 -6.85
C SER A 74 3.35 2.41 -6.36
N MET A 75 2.07 2.81 -6.34
CA MET A 75 0.98 1.94 -5.92
C MET A 75 0.70 0.80 -6.90
N TYR A 76 0.79 1.07 -8.21
CA TYR A 76 0.63 0.02 -9.21
C TYR A 76 1.66 -1.11 -9.06
N LEU A 77 2.92 -0.74 -8.78
CA LEU A 77 3.99 -1.70 -8.48
C LEU A 77 3.81 -2.35 -7.09
N TRP A 78 3.43 -1.57 -6.08
CA TRP A 78 3.24 -2.05 -4.71
C TRP A 78 2.14 -3.10 -4.60
N CYS A 79 1.02 -2.91 -5.29
CA CYS A 79 -0.07 -3.88 -5.39
C CYS A 79 0.24 -5.02 -6.38
N ASN A 80 1.50 -5.20 -6.77
CA ASN A 80 1.98 -6.22 -7.70
C ASN A 80 1.15 -6.31 -9.00
N LYS A 81 0.76 -5.16 -9.55
CA LYS A 81 -0.03 -5.04 -10.79
C LYS A 81 -1.40 -5.74 -10.75
N LYS A 82 -1.90 -6.15 -9.57
CA LYS A 82 -3.20 -6.82 -9.39
C LYS A 82 -4.38 -5.86 -9.56
N ILE A 83 -4.15 -4.55 -9.47
CA ILE A 83 -5.16 -3.51 -9.67
C ILE A 83 -4.87 -2.79 -10.99
N PRO A 84 -5.85 -2.66 -11.90
CA PRO A 84 -5.66 -1.94 -13.15
C PRO A 84 -5.18 -0.49 -12.93
N PRO A 85 -4.25 0.03 -13.76
CA PRO A 85 -3.71 1.39 -13.58
C PRO A 85 -4.78 2.46 -13.54
N ALA A 86 -5.84 2.36 -14.35
CA ALA A 86 -6.96 3.30 -14.34
C ALA A 86 -7.68 3.30 -12.99
N LYS A 87 -7.90 2.12 -12.40
CA LYS A 87 -8.55 1.97 -11.10
C LYS A 87 -7.67 2.51 -9.97
N VAL A 88 -6.34 2.30 -10.03
CA VAL A 88 -5.38 2.92 -9.10
C VAL A 88 -5.49 4.45 -9.13
N SER A 89 -5.56 5.05 -10.33
CA SER A 89 -5.76 6.51 -10.46
C SER A 89 -7.06 6.98 -9.81
N THR A 90 -8.16 6.26 -10.03
CA THR A 90 -9.46 6.61 -9.43
C THR A 90 -9.42 6.50 -7.91
N LEU A 91 -8.90 5.39 -7.37
CA LEU A 91 -8.80 5.16 -5.92
C LEU A 91 -7.92 6.21 -5.24
N LEU A 92 -6.79 6.57 -5.85
CA LEU A 92 -5.93 7.64 -5.33
C LEU A 92 -6.65 8.99 -5.27
N LYS A 93 -7.42 9.34 -6.31
CA LYS A 93 -8.19 10.60 -6.32
C LYS A 93 -9.36 10.59 -5.33
N GLN A 94 -9.96 9.43 -5.07
CA GLN A 94 -11.09 9.28 -4.15
C GLN A 94 -10.67 9.37 -2.68
N HIS A 95 -9.53 8.76 -2.33
CA HIS A 95 -9.14 8.56 -0.93
C HIS A 95 -7.95 9.41 -0.46
N PHE A 96 -7.21 10.05 -1.39
CA PHE A 96 -6.01 10.82 -1.06
C PHE A 96 -6.04 12.21 -1.70
N LYS A 97 -5.36 13.17 -1.07
CA LYS A 97 -5.23 14.53 -1.58
C LYS A 97 -4.10 14.62 -2.58
N LEU A 98 -4.41 15.05 -3.80
CA LEU A 98 -3.38 15.38 -4.79
C LEU A 98 -2.64 16.65 -4.36
N GLN A 99 -1.33 16.59 -4.26
CA GLN A 99 -0.45 17.72 -4.01
C GLN A 99 0.49 17.94 -5.18
N GLY A 100 0.51 19.18 -5.69
CA GLY A 100 1.25 19.58 -6.89
C GLY A 100 0.34 19.73 -8.11
N ARG A 101 0.59 20.75 -8.92
CA ARG A 101 -0.20 21.08 -10.13
C ARG A 101 0.48 20.67 -11.45
N THR A 102 1.73 20.21 -11.41
CA THR A 102 2.60 20.03 -12.59
C THR A 102 3.41 18.73 -12.49
N LYS A 103 4.65 18.69 -13.01
CA LYS A 103 5.51 17.50 -12.92
C LYS A 103 5.92 17.28 -11.45
N GLY A 104 5.69 16.07 -10.95
CA GLY A 104 6.01 15.70 -9.55
C GLY A 104 4.81 15.73 -8.60
N SER A 105 3.58 15.81 -9.11
CA SER A 105 2.38 15.63 -8.28
C SER A 105 2.39 14.28 -7.58
N HIS A 106 2.04 14.29 -6.30
CA HIS A 106 1.97 13.11 -5.46
C HIS A 106 0.72 13.17 -4.60
N TYR A 107 0.32 12.03 -4.06
CA TYR A 107 -0.83 11.92 -3.18
C TYR A 107 -0.37 11.95 -1.72
N ARG A 108 -1.17 12.56 -0.84
CA ARG A 108 -0.98 12.51 0.62
C ARG A 108 -2.26 12.06 1.29
N GLU A 109 -2.12 11.40 2.42
CA GLU A 109 -3.25 10.99 3.23
C GLU A 109 -4.01 12.23 3.74
N LEU A 110 -5.34 12.13 3.78
CA LEU A 110 -6.23 13.23 4.18
C LEU A 110 -6.25 13.48 5.70
N ASN A 111 -5.61 12.62 6.49
CA ASN A 111 -5.55 12.74 7.94
C ASN A 111 -4.14 12.40 8.45
N ILE A 112 -3.31 13.42 8.61
CA ILE A 112 -2.24 13.41 9.61
C ILE A 112 -2.43 14.73 10.38
N PRO A 113 -2.82 14.70 11.67
CA PRO A 113 -2.79 15.90 12.51
C PRO A 113 -1.36 16.45 12.63
#